data_AF-A0A7K2PUS3-F1
#
_entry.id   AF-A0A7K2PUS3-F1
#
_cell.length_a   1.000
_cell.length_b   1.000
_cell.length_c   1.000
_cell.angle_alpha   90.00
_cell.angle_beta   90.00
_cell.angle_gamma   90.00
#
_symmetry.space_group_name_H-M   'P 1'
#
loop_
_entity.id
_entity.type
_entity.pdbx_description
1 polymer ?
#
loop_
_entity_poly.entity_id
_entity_poly.type
_entity_poly.pdbx_seq_one_letter_code
_entity_poly.pdbx_strand_id
1 'polypeptide(L)'
;MTSPIDRETLESEFDPEELTTFSAAAVATIRHEPSADFLRNVGIPARPNPWFDLVDGSPEQARTLGDAYDDLRERWTDLPEGAEGWLLLGMVPYDDIALDGVSGVVYCLPGDESEIYPLNKDLPSFANFLYLLEKERPNYDFDSELDNIDPESAAARLAEQMREIDPAALAVTNSRWHDILEYVAEPEAR
;
A
#
# COMPACT_ATOMS: atom_id res chain seq x y z
N MET A 1 1.17 17.76 -14.28
CA MET A 1 1.59 17.27 -12.95
C MET A 1 0.31 17.03 -12.19
N THR A 2 -0.04 15.77 -11.97
CA THR A 2 -1.20 15.39 -11.15
C THR A 2 -0.90 15.78 -9.71
N SER A 3 -1.83 16.45 -9.03
CA SER A 3 -1.67 16.74 -7.60
C SER A 3 -1.59 15.42 -6.81
N PRO A 4 -0.83 15.37 -5.70
CA PRO A 4 -0.89 14.23 -4.79
C PRO A 4 -2.33 14.00 -4.33
N ILE A 5 -2.71 12.75 -4.10
CA ILE A 5 -4.02 12.42 -3.52
C ILE A 5 -4.14 13.08 -2.14
N ASP A 6 -5.30 13.67 -1.87
CA ASP A 6 -5.59 14.34 -0.60
C ASP A 6 -6.72 13.62 0.14
N ARG A 7 -6.98 14.10 1.37
CA ARG A 7 -7.98 13.49 2.25
C ARG A 7 -9.39 13.57 1.65
N GLU A 8 -9.74 14.70 1.04
CA GLU A 8 -11.06 14.90 0.44
C GLU A 8 -11.29 13.92 -0.73
N THR A 9 -10.25 13.66 -1.53
CA THR A 9 -10.33 12.65 -2.60
C THR A 9 -10.47 11.24 -2.02
N LEU A 10 -9.73 10.90 -0.97
CA LEU A 10 -9.87 9.60 -0.31
C LEU A 10 -11.27 9.40 0.29
N GLU A 11 -11.82 10.43 0.94
CA GLU A 11 -13.16 10.42 1.54
C GLU A 11 -14.30 10.31 0.51
N SER A 12 -14.00 10.34 -0.80
CA SER A 12 -15.02 10.04 -1.82
C SER A 12 -15.29 8.56 -2.01
N GLU A 13 -14.36 7.68 -1.62
CA GLU A 13 -14.47 6.22 -1.77
C GLU A 13 -14.31 5.46 -0.44
N PHE A 14 -13.74 6.11 0.59
CA PHE A 14 -13.54 5.53 1.91
C PHE A 14 -14.28 6.35 2.98
N ASP A 15 -14.84 5.65 3.96
CA ASP A 15 -15.39 6.33 5.13
C ASP A 15 -14.25 6.95 5.97
N PRO A 16 -14.49 8.07 6.67
CA PRO A 16 -13.44 8.72 7.47
C PRO A 16 -12.77 7.82 8.53
N GLU A 17 -13.48 6.78 8.99
CA GLU A 17 -12.97 5.77 9.93
C GLU A 17 -12.06 4.72 9.28
N GLU A 18 -12.12 4.58 7.95
CA GLU A 18 -11.22 3.73 7.14
C GLU A 18 -9.94 4.48 6.76
N LEU A 19 -9.85 5.78 7.05
CA LEU A 19 -8.66 6.61 6.81
C LEU A 19 -7.82 6.74 8.08
N THR A 20 -6.85 5.84 8.18
CA THR A 20 -6.02 5.66 9.36
C THR A 20 -4.95 6.76 9.45
N THR A 21 -5.03 7.59 10.49
CA THR A 21 -4.00 8.59 10.81
C THR A 21 -3.12 8.15 11.98
N PHE A 22 -1.88 8.64 12.02
CA PHE A 22 -0.90 8.28 13.02
C PHE A 22 -0.64 9.45 13.98
N SER A 23 -0.48 9.13 15.26
CA SER A 23 -0.14 10.13 16.27
C SER A 23 1.23 10.77 16.00
N ALA A 24 1.44 11.99 16.49
CA ALA A 24 2.73 12.67 16.37
C ALA A 24 3.89 11.86 16.99
N ALA A 25 3.61 11.04 18.01
CA ALA A 25 4.60 10.17 18.63
C ALA A 25 4.98 8.99 17.70
N ALA A 26 3.98 8.39 17.02
CA ALA A 26 4.20 7.26 16.13
C ALA A 26 5.05 7.63 14.90
N VAL A 27 4.90 8.87 14.39
CA VAL A 27 5.68 9.36 13.24
C VAL A 27 6.94 10.14 13.63
N ALA A 28 7.29 10.22 14.92
CA ALA A 28 8.36 11.10 15.40
C ALA A 28 9.75 10.77 14.85
N THR A 29 9.96 9.51 14.44
CA THR A 29 11.22 9.02 13.86
C THR A 29 11.31 9.21 12.35
N ILE A 30 10.20 9.54 11.68
CA ILE A 30 10.15 9.77 10.23
C ILE A 30 10.75 11.14 9.91
N ARG A 31 11.86 11.13 9.17
CA ARG A 31 12.59 12.33 8.73
C ARG A 31 12.05 12.88 7.42
N HIS A 32 11.42 12.05 6.60
CA HIS A 32 10.75 12.47 5.40
C HIS A 32 9.46 13.22 5.75
N GLU A 33 9.55 14.55 5.84
CA GLU A 33 8.44 15.42 6.25
C GLU A 33 7.13 15.17 5.47
N PRO A 34 7.14 14.97 4.13
CA PRO A 34 5.91 14.69 3.39
C PRO A 34 5.22 13.40 3.85
N SER A 35 5.97 12.35 4.17
CA SER A 35 5.38 11.10 4.69
C SER A 35 4.82 11.29 6.09
N ALA A 36 5.56 11.98 6.97
CA ALA A 36 5.09 12.28 8.31
C ALA A 36 3.83 13.17 8.31
N ASP A 37 3.71 14.11 7.36
CA ASP A 37 2.53 14.95 7.22
C ASP A 37 1.34 14.18 6.64
N PHE A 38 1.58 13.35 5.63
CA PHE A 38 0.55 12.50 5.04
C PHE A 38 -0.07 11.56 6.09
N LEU A 39 0.75 10.86 6.88
CA LEU A 39 0.27 9.98 7.95
C LEU A 39 -0.51 10.71 9.04
N ARG A 40 -0.16 11.98 9.35
CA ARG A 40 -0.83 12.76 10.40
C ARG A 40 -2.15 13.37 9.94
N ASN A 41 -2.21 13.86 8.72
CA ASN A 41 -3.30 14.73 8.27
C ASN A 41 -4.21 14.07 7.23
N VAL A 42 -3.65 13.26 6.34
CA VAL A 42 -4.40 12.58 5.26
C VAL A 42 -4.83 11.19 5.71
N GLY A 43 -3.86 10.38 6.15
CA GLY A 43 -4.06 8.99 6.55
C GLY A 43 -3.94 8.00 5.39
N ILE A 44 -3.81 6.71 5.73
CA ILE A 44 -3.78 5.60 4.76
C ILE A 44 -5.15 4.91 4.76
N PRO A 45 -5.73 4.58 3.60
CA PRO A 45 -6.89 3.71 3.53
C PRO A 45 -6.56 2.33 4.11
N ALA A 46 -7.23 1.97 5.19
CA ALA A 46 -7.13 0.65 5.82
C ALA A 46 -8.51 0.25 6.32
N ARG A 47 -9.01 -0.86 5.79
CA ARG A 47 -10.30 -1.45 6.15
C ARG A 47 -10.19 -2.96 5.98
N PRO A 48 -11.11 -3.76 6.54
CA PRO A 48 -11.22 -5.18 6.24
C PRO A 48 -11.60 -5.40 4.76
N ASN A 49 -10.62 -5.29 3.86
CA ASN A 49 -10.72 -5.57 2.43
C ASN A 49 -9.48 -6.37 2.02
N PRO A 50 -9.48 -7.01 0.83
CA PRO A 50 -8.39 -7.88 0.46
C PRO A 50 -7.11 -7.13 0.07
N TRP A 51 -7.08 -5.80 0.02
CA TRP A 51 -5.94 -5.08 -0.57
C TRP A 51 -4.96 -4.56 0.43
N PHE A 52 -5.42 -4.01 1.56
CA PHE A 52 -4.52 -3.53 2.58
C PHE A 52 -5.17 -3.51 3.96
N ASP A 53 -4.48 -4.09 4.93
CA ASP A 53 -4.83 -4.01 6.35
C ASP A 53 -3.60 -3.64 7.18
N LEU A 54 -3.82 -3.01 8.34
CA LEU A 54 -2.74 -2.67 9.27
C LEU A 54 -2.23 -3.94 9.95
N VAL A 55 -0.90 -4.10 10.08
CA VAL A 55 -0.30 -5.34 10.63
C VAL A 55 -0.82 -5.63 12.03
N ASP A 56 -0.89 -4.61 12.86
CA ASP A 56 -1.32 -4.73 14.26
C ASP A 56 -2.74 -4.17 14.46
N GLY A 57 -3.50 -3.96 13.36
CA GLY A 57 -4.88 -3.48 13.38
C GLY A 57 -5.11 -2.06 13.91
N SER A 58 -4.07 -1.40 14.45
CA SER A 58 -4.19 -0.02 14.96
C SER A 58 -2.86 0.77 14.89
N PRO A 59 -2.92 2.08 14.62
CA PRO A 59 -1.73 2.97 14.61
C PRO A 59 -0.99 3.08 15.93
N GLU A 60 -1.67 2.87 17.05
CA GLU A 60 -1.09 2.92 18.39
C GLU A 60 -0.11 1.76 18.63
N GLN A 61 -0.25 0.68 17.84
CA GLN A 61 0.62 -0.48 17.87
C GLN A 61 1.71 -0.44 16.80
N ALA A 62 1.77 0.66 16.03
CA ALA A 62 2.77 0.83 14.98
C ALA A 62 4.18 0.69 15.56
N ARG A 63 4.97 -0.15 14.90
CA ARG A 63 6.31 -0.55 15.33
C ARG A 63 7.28 -0.51 14.16
N THR A 64 8.56 -0.48 14.49
CA THR A 64 9.60 -0.57 13.47
C THR A 64 9.81 -2.02 13.04
N LEU A 65 10.41 -2.23 11.86
CA LEU A 65 10.80 -3.57 11.41
C LEU A 65 11.68 -4.30 12.43
N GLY A 66 12.63 -3.59 13.07
CA GLY A 66 13.54 -4.17 14.05
C GLY A 66 12.85 -4.56 15.36
N ASP A 67 11.74 -3.91 15.71
CA ASP A 67 10.91 -4.29 16.85
C ASP A 67 9.95 -5.45 16.50
N ALA A 68 9.60 -5.60 15.21
CA ALA A 68 8.70 -6.63 14.74
C ALA A 68 9.37 -7.99 14.49
N TYR A 69 10.64 -7.96 14.07
CA TYR A 69 11.37 -9.13 13.60
C TYR A 69 12.78 -9.20 14.19
N ASP A 70 13.05 -10.25 14.97
CA ASP A 70 14.37 -10.52 15.54
C ASP A 70 15.38 -11.04 14.48
N ASP A 71 14.88 -11.54 13.35
CA ASP A 71 15.61 -12.25 12.29
C ASP A 71 15.57 -11.54 10.92
N LEU A 72 15.36 -10.22 10.91
CA LEU A 72 15.18 -9.40 9.69
C LEU A 72 16.12 -9.77 8.53
N ARG A 73 17.42 -9.87 8.82
CA ARG A 73 18.48 -10.10 7.82
C ARG A 73 18.62 -11.56 7.40
N GLU A 74 18.01 -12.48 8.14
CA GLU A 74 17.88 -13.88 7.73
C GLU A 74 16.65 -14.07 6.84
N ARG A 75 15.59 -13.29 7.11
CA ARG A 75 14.33 -13.34 6.37
C ARG A 75 14.39 -12.65 5.02
N TRP A 76 15.00 -11.47 4.95
CA TRP A 76 15.05 -10.66 3.74
C TRP A 76 16.48 -10.32 3.32
N THR A 77 16.74 -10.50 2.02
CA THR A 77 17.99 -10.13 1.36
C THR A 77 17.95 -8.67 0.93
N ASP A 78 19.12 -8.05 0.78
CA ASP A 78 19.29 -6.68 0.28
C ASP A 78 18.60 -5.57 1.08
N LEU A 79 18.24 -5.85 2.35
CA LEU A 79 17.82 -4.82 3.30
C LEU A 79 18.92 -3.74 3.43
N PRO A 80 18.62 -2.47 3.14
CA PRO A 80 19.59 -1.40 3.31
C PRO A 80 19.95 -1.19 4.79
N GLU A 81 21.09 -0.55 5.02
CA GLU A 81 21.49 -0.15 6.37
C GLU A 81 20.44 0.82 6.97
N GLY A 82 19.98 0.52 8.19
CA GLY A 82 18.94 1.31 8.85
C GLY A 82 17.51 0.84 8.59
N ALA A 83 17.30 -0.23 7.80
CA ALA A 83 15.97 -0.78 7.55
C ALA A 83 15.25 -1.26 8.82
N GLU A 84 16.00 -1.59 9.88
CA GLU A 84 15.43 -1.88 11.20
C GLU A 84 14.57 -0.72 11.75
N GLY A 85 14.82 0.52 11.33
CA GLY A 85 14.07 1.69 11.74
C GLY A 85 12.87 2.04 10.85
N TRP A 86 12.61 1.26 9.80
CA TRP A 86 11.45 1.47 8.92
C TRP A 86 10.15 1.20 9.66
N LEU A 87 9.14 2.02 9.40
CA LEU A 87 7.82 1.86 10.02
C LEU A 87 7.06 0.75 9.31
N LEU A 88 6.69 -0.31 10.03
CA LEU A 88 5.81 -1.35 9.51
C LEU A 88 4.38 -0.80 9.45
N LEU A 89 3.84 -0.67 8.24
CA LEU A 89 2.53 -0.04 8.00
C LEU A 89 1.40 -1.07 8.07
N GLY A 90 1.53 -2.13 7.30
CA GLY A 90 0.43 -3.03 7.02
C GLY A 90 0.85 -4.21 6.17
N MET A 91 -0.14 -4.90 5.65
CA MET A 91 0.00 -6.05 4.78
C MET A 91 -0.89 -5.85 3.57
N VAL A 92 -0.30 -6.01 2.38
CA VAL A 92 -1.03 -6.40 1.17
C VAL A 92 -1.02 -7.94 1.15
N PRO A 93 -1.93 -8.65 0.46
CA PRO A 93 -2.02 -10.11 0.56
C PRO A 93 -0.67 -10.81 0.58
N TYR A 94 -0.39 -11.46 1.72
CA TYR A 94 0.82 -12.26 2.00
C TYR A 94 2.14 -11.49 2.19
N ASP A 95 2.19 -10.17 1.98
CA ASP A 95 3.42 -9.38 2.08
C ASP A 95 3.30 -8.20 3.06
N ASP A 96 4.33 -8.02 3.87
CA ASP A 96 4.44 -6.87 4.76
C ASP A 96 4.84 -5.62 3.97
N ILE A 97 4.30 -4.48 4.37
CA ILE A 97 4.57 -3.18 3.78
C ILE A 97 5.23 -2.28 4.81
N ALA A 98 6.42 -1.76 4.49
CA ALA A 98 7.13 -0.84 5.35
C ALA A 98 7.44 0.49 4.66
N LEU A 99 7.51 1.54 5.46
CA LEU A 99 7.92 2.87 5.04
C LEU A 99 9.36 3.14 5.47
N ASP A 100 10.21 3.47 4.50
CA ASP A 100 11.49 4.09 4.80
C ASP A 100 11.28 5.53 5.28
N GLY A 101 11.42 5.74 6.59
CA GLY A 101 11.25 7.04 7.22
C GLY A 101 12.26 8.11 6.78
N VAL A 102 13.33 7.75 6.06
CA VAL A 102 14.33 8.69 5.55
C VAL A 102 14.02 9.13 4.12
N SER A 103 13.77 8.19 3.20
CA SER A 103 13.49 8.52 1.79
C SER A 103 12.01 8.74 1.47
N GLY A 104 11.11 8.19 2.29
CA GLY A 104 9.67 8.19 2.04
C GLY A 104 9.17 7.07 1.15
N VAL A 105 10.07 6.22 0.63
CA VAL A 105 9.72 5.08 -0.24
C VAL A 105 8.95 4.01 0.56
N VAL A 106 7.92 3.45 -0.06
CA VAL A 106 7.15 2.33 0.46
C VAL A 106 7.72 1.04 -0.13
N TYR A 107 8.11 0.11 0.73
CA TYR A 107 8.71 -1.17 0.37
C TYR A 107 7.74 -2.32 0.60
N CYS A 108 7.79 -3.29 -0.31
CA CYS A 108 7.22 -4.61 -0.11
C CYS A 108 8.29 -5.53 0.50
N LEU A 109 7.88 -6.28 1.51
CA LEU A 109 8.65 -7.32 2.18
C LEU A 109 7.92 -8.65 1.97
N PRO A 110 8.31 -9.43 0.95
CA PRO A 110 7.56 -10.62 0.57
C PRO A 110 7.48 -11.66 1.69
N GLY A 111 6.35 -12.36 1.79
CA GLY A 111 6.15 -13.42 2.78
C GLY A 111 6.82 -14.74 2.44
N ASP A 112 6.94 -15.06 1.15
CA ASP A 112 7.45 -16.32 0.59
C ASP A 112 8.75 -16.16 -0.22
N GLU A 113 9.13 -14.93 -0.52
CA GLU A 113 10.40 -14.57 -1.16
C GLU A 113 11.30 -13.76 -0.21
N SER A 114 12.61 -13.73 -0.50
CA SER A 114 13.57 -12.99 0.33
C SER A 114 13.91 -11.61 -0.21
N GLU A 115 13.76 -11.35 -1.51
CA GLU A 115 14.16 -10.09 -2.14
C GLU A 115 13.11 -9.00 -1.91
N ILE A 116 13.47 -7.96 -1.17
CA ILE A 116 12.61 -6.78 -0.99
C ILE A 116 12.64 -5.87 -2.22
N TYR A 117 11.59 -5.10 -2.43
CA TYR A 117 11.55 -4.12 -3.52
C TYR A 117 10.71 -2.89 -3.18
N PRO A 118 11.01 -1.72 -3.79
CA PRO A 118 10.12 -0.57 -3.72
C PRO A 118 8.76 -0.91 -4.31
N LEU A 119 7.71 -0.82 -3.50
CA LEU A 119 6.33 -1.03 -3.94
C LEU A 119 5.77 0.26 -4.56
N ASN A 120 6.06 1.40 -3.94
CA ASN A 120 5.72 2.73 -4.45
C ASN A 120 6.78 3.75 -4.05
N LYS A 121 6.94 4.78 -4.87
CA LYS A 121 7.91 5.86 -4.65
C LYS A 121 7.63 6.70 -3.39
N ASP A 122 6.36 6.77 -2.94
CA ASP A 122 5.93 7.51 -1.76
C ASP A 122 4.54 7.06 -1.26
N LEU A 123 4.17 7.51 -0.05
CA LEU A 123 2.87 7.24 0.58
C LEU A 123 1.66 7.76 -0.23
N PRO A 124 1.65 8.99 -0.78
CA PRO A 124 0.55 9.44 -1.62
C PRO A 124 0.31 8.52 -2.82
N SER A 125 1.36 8.01 -3.45
CA SER A 125 1.22 7.09 -4.60
C SER A 125 0.65 5.74 -4.16
N PHE A 126 1.13 5.21 -3.03
CA PHE A 126 0.57 3.99 -2.42
C PHE A 126 -0.92 4.14 -2.10
N ALA A 127 -1.31 5.21 -1.39
CA ALA A 127 -2.70 5.49 -1.06
C ALA A 127 -3.58 5.71 -2.32
N ASN A 128 -3.01 6.32 -3.37
CA ASN A 128 -3.71 6.50 -4.64
C ASN A 128 -3.98 5.17 -5.35
N PHE A 129 -3.05 4.20 -5.27
CA PHE A 129 -3.28 2.85 -5.80
C PHE A 129 -4.43 2.15 -5.06
N LEU A 130 -4.47 2.25 -3.72
CA LEU A 130 -5.58 1.72 -2.92
C LEU A 130 -6.92 2.39 -3.25
N TYR A 131 -6.92 3.71 -3.45
CA TYR A 131 -8.09 4.46 -3.91
C TYR A 131 -8.58 4.00 -5.29
N LEU A 132 -7.68 3.79 -6.25
CA LEU A 132 -8.04 3.29 -7.56
C LEU A 132 -8.67 1.89 -7.47
N LEU A 133 -8.10 1.01 -6.65
CA LEU A 133 -8.65 -0.33 -6.41
C LEU A 133 -10.07 -0.26 -5.85
N GLU A 134 -10.33 0.59 -4.86
CA GLU A 134 -11.67 0.75 -4.29
C GLU A 134 -12.65 1.34 -5.30
N LYS A 135 -12.23 2.38 -6.03
CA LYS A 135 -13.05 3.03 -7.06
C LYS A 135 -13.45 2.09 -8.19
N GLU A 136 -12.56 1.19 -8.59
CA GLU A 136 -12.82 0.20 -9.64
C GLU A 136 -13.48 -1.08 -9.10
N ARG A 137 -13.62 -1.23 -7.77
CA ARG A 137 -14.18 -2.43 -7.11
C ARG A 137 -15.50 -2.90 -7.69
N PRO A 138 -16.49 -2.02 -7.99
CA PRO A 138 -17.75 -2.45 -8.60
C PRO A 138 -17.57 -3.19 -9.94
N ASN A 139 -16.45 -3.01 -10.65
CA ASN A 139 -16.20 -3.59 -11.97
C ASN A 139 -15.49 -4.96 -11.93
N TYR A 140 -15.04 -5.43 -10.77
CA TYR A 140 -14.35 -6.72 -10.64
C TYR A 140 -14.77 -7.55 -9.42
N ASP A 141 -15.46 -6.96 -8.44
CA ASP A 141 -15.98 -7.67 -7.28
C ASP A 141 -17.25 -8.46 -7.65
N PHE A 142 -17.31 -9.76 -7.35
CA PHE A 142 -18.48 -10.59 -7.65
C PHE A 142 -19.68 -10.28 -6.79
N ASP A 143 -19.46 -9.66 -5.62
CA ASP A 143 -20.54 -9.19 -4.77
C ASP A 143 -21.10 -7.83 -5.25
N SER A 144 -20.61 -7.32 -6.39
CA SER A 144 -21.11 -6.10 -7.03
C SER A 144 -22.56 -6.23 -7.48
N GLU A 145 -23.34 -5.15 -7.31
CA GLU A 145 -24.71 -5.04 -7.78
C GLU A 145 -24.82 -4.85 -9.31
N LEU A 146 -23.69 -4.77 -10.03
CA LEU A 146 -23.68 -4.63 -11.48
C LEU A 146 -24.05 -5.94 -12.17
N ASP A 147 -25.06 -5.88 -13.05
CA ASP A 147 -25.54 -7.04 -13.82
C ASP A 147 -24.47 -7.68 -14.73
N ASN A 148 -23.45 -6.91 -15.13
CA ASN A 148 -22.31 -7.39 -15.93
C ASN A 148 -21.05 -6.64 -15.50
N ILE A 149 -20.17 -7.33 -14.77
CA ILE A 149 -18.82 -6.84 -14.48
C ILE A 149 -17.87 -7.14 -15.65
N ASP A 150 -16.83 -6.32 -15.81
CA ASP A 150 -15.78 -6.48 -16.82
C ASP A 150 -14.41 -6.36 -16.15
N PRO A 151 -13.96 -7.45 -15.49
CA PRO A 151 -12.77 -7.42 -14.64
C PRO A 151 -11.48 -7.19 -15.45
N GLU A 152 -11.39 -7.75 -16.67
CA GLU A 152 -10.24 -7.55 -17.57
C GLU A 152 -10.08 -6.07 -17.95
N SER A 153 -11.17 -5.41 -18.35
CA SER A 153 -11.12 -3.96 -18.63
C SER A 153 -10.86 -3.13 -17.38
N ALA A 154 -11.32 -3.56 -16.19
CA ALA A 154 -11.01 -2.90 -14.93
C ALA A 154 -9.51 -2.96 -14.62
N ALA A 155 -8.90 -4.16 -14.72
CA ALA A 155 -7.47 -4.35 -14.56
C ALA A 155 -6.66 -3.50 -15.56
N ALA A 156 -7.09 -3.42 -16.81
CA ALA A 156 -6.43 -2.59 -17.83
C ALA A 156 -6.45 -1.08 -17.47
N ARG A 157 -7.61 -0.56 -17.03
CA ARG A 157 -7.74 0.84 -16.57
C ARG A 157 -6.94 1.12 -15.31
N LEU A 158 -6.91 0.19 -14.36
CA LEU A 158 -6.08 0.30 -13.16
C LEU A 158 -4.61 0.37 -13.53
N ALA A 159 -4.12 -0.55 -14.36
CA ALA A 159 -2.73 -0.59 -14.78
C ALA A 159 -2.30 0.68 -15.53
N GLU A 160 -3.19 1.25 -16.35
CA GLU A 160 -2.93 2.54 -17.02
C GLU A 160 -2.79 3.68 -16.01
N GLN A 161 -3.78 3.87 -15.13
CA GLN A 161 -3.78 4.95 -14.13
C GLN A 161 -2.62 4.81 -13.13
N MET A 162 -2.35 3.60 -12.64
CA MET A 162 -1.23 3.30 -11.76
C MET A 162 0.10 3.66 -12.42
N ARG A 163 0.27 3.39 -13.72
CA ARG A 163 1.48 3.76 -14.47
C ARG A 163 1.65 5.27 -14.64
N GLU A 164 0.55 6.03 -14.74
CA GLU A 164 0.61 7.49 -14.78
C GLU A 164 1.05 8.09 -13.44
N ILE A 165 0.63 7.47 -12.33
CA ILE A 165 0.95 7.93 -10.97
C ILE A 165 2.38 7.54 -10.59
N ASP A 166 2.72 6.27 -10.74
CA ASP A 166 4.01 5.70 -10.35
C ASP A 166 4.47 4.63 -11.34
N PRO A 167 5.13 5.03 -12.44
CA PRO A 167 5.61 4.08 -13.44
C PRO A 167 6.71 3.16 -12.91
N ALA A 168 7.42 3.54 -11.83
CA ALA A 168 8.47 2.71 -11.25
C ALA A 168 7.88 1.51 -10.49
N ALA A 169 6.73 1.70 -9.82
CA ALA A 169 6.02 0.63 -9.13
C ALA A 169 5.66 -0.54 -10.07
N LEU A 170 5.24 -0.24 -11.30
CA LEU A 170 4.90 -1.25 -12.31
C LEU A 170 6.10 -1.73 -13.16
N ALA A 171 7.28 -1.11 -13.01
CA ALA A 171 8.49 -1.55 -13.70
C ALA A 171 9.14 -2.78 -13.01
N VAL A 172 8.89 -2.97 -11.72
CA VAL A 172 9.29 -4.16 -10.98
C VAL A 172 8.42 -5.33 -11.44
N THR A 173 9.01 -6.29 -12.16
CA THR A 173 8.26 -7.30 -12.93
C THR A 173 7.51 -8.30 -12.05
N ASN A 174 8.03 -8.59 -10.86
CA ASN A 174 7.42 -9.50 -9.87
C ASN A 174 6.83 -8.72 -8.69
N SER A 175 6.43 -7.47 -8.90
CA SER A 175 5.78 -6.68 -7.86
C SER A 175 4.40 -7.24 -7.55
N ARG A 176 4.02 -7.21 -6.27
CA ARG A 176 2.68 -7.56 -5.79
C ARG A 176 1.57 -6.82 -6.52
N TRP A 177 1.85 -5.64 -7.08
CA TRP A 177 0.87 -4.94 -7.91
C TRP A 177 0.47 -5.72 -9.16
N HIS A 178 1.37 -6.48 -9.78
CA HIS A 178 1.03 -7.33 -10.92
C HIS A 178 0.12 -8.48 -10.49
N ASP A 179 0.39 -9.13 -9.36
CA ASP A 179 -0.48 -10.17 -8.80
C ASP A 179 -1.88 -9.64 -8.50
N ILE A 180 -1.97 -8.44 -7.91
CA ILE A 180 -3.25 -7.79 -7.62
C ILE A 180 -4.00 -7.46 -8.91
N LEU A 181 -3.30 -6.98 -9.95
CA LEU A 181 -3.92 -6.70 -11.25
C LEU A 181 -4.38 -7.99 -11.95
N GLU A 182 -3.62 -9.07 -11.85
CA GLU A 182 -4.03 -10.40 -12.32
C GLU A 182 -5.26 -10.91 -11.58
N TYR A 183 -5.29 -10.76 -10.25
CA TYR A 183 -6.47 -11.09 -9.45
C TYR A 183 -7.69 -10.27 -9.89
N VAL A 184 -7.51 -8.97 -10.13
CA VAL A 184 -8.60 -8.10 -10.61
C VAL A 184 -9.07 -8.53 -12.00
N ALA A 185 -8.19 -9.01 -12.88
CA ALA A 185 -8.55 -9.49 -14.21
C ALA A 185 -9.27 -10.85 -14.18
N GLU A 186 -8.86 -11.74 -13.28
CA GLU A 186 -9.35 -13.12 -13.17
C GLU A 186 -9.81 -13.47 -11.74
N PRO A 187 -10.85 -12.82 -11.21
CA PRO A 187 -11.21 -13.00 -9.81
C PRO A 187 -11.79 -14.41 -9.51
N GLU A 188 -12.19 -15.19 -10.52
CA GLU A 188 -12.66 -16.59 -10.38
C GLU A 188 -11.55 -17.63 -10.24
N ALA A 189 -10.27 -17.30 -10.53
CA ALA A 189 -9.16 -18.26 -10.59
C ALA A 189 -8.66 -18.75 -9.20
N ARG A 190 -9.52 -18.67 -8.18
CA ARG A 190 -9.27 -19.07 -6.79
C ARG A 190 -9.25 -20.57 -6.56
#